data_AF-A0A518C7I8-F1
#
_entry.id   AF-A0A518C7I8-F1
#
_cell.length_a   1.000
_cell.length_b   1.000
_cell.length_c   1.000
_cell.angle_alpha   90.00
_cell.angle_beta   90.00
_cell.angle_gamma   90.00
#
_symmetry.space_group_name_H-M   'P 1'
#
loop_
_entity.id
_entity.type
_entity.pdbx_description
1 polymer ?
#
loop_
_entity_poly.entity_id
_entity_poly.type
_entity_poly.pdbx_seq_one_letter_code
_entity_poly.pdbx_strand_id
1 'polypeptide(L)'
;MNPTPNSLPDLRQLNQRLALHGVRVQAFLDGLTPRLDQLVRAVAEGNMAEVGRTSHFIHRCCDVYGYDDLAVKAGEVCQAAAACESMEVVGRKVVRLVGAFGRTSEGGQVTMAT
;
A
#
# COMPACT_ATOMS: atom_id res chain seq x y z
N MET A 1 -32.17 7.01 41.74
CA MET A 1 -30.79 6.92 41.24
C MET A 1 -30.80 5.82 40.18
N ASN A 2 -30.85 6.18 38.90
CA ASN A 2 -30.91 5.19 37.80
C ASN A 2 -29.48 4.71 37.47
N PRO A 3 -29.24 3.40 37.35
CA PRO A 3 -27.94 2.89 36.94
C PRO A 3 -27.70 3.22 35.46
N THR A 4 -26.58 3.87 35.18
CA THR A 4 -26.08 4.10 33.81
C THR A 4 -25.82 2.75 33.12
N PRO A 5 -26.40 2.48 31.94
CA PRO A 5 -26.12 1.24 31.21
C PRO A 5 -24.65 1.24 30.78
N ASN A 6 -23.91 0.26 31.31
CA ASN A 6 -22.51 0.05 31.00
C ASN A 6 -22.43 -0.61 29.61
N SER A 7 -22.43 0.21 28.56
CA SER A 7 -22.30 -0.24 27.17
C SER A 7 -20.84 -0.58 26.86
N LEU A 8 -20.35 -1.69 27.40
CA LEU A 8 -19.10 -2.28 26.94
C LEU A 8 -19.28 -2.66 25.46
N PRO A 9 -18.38 -2.24 24.56
CA PRO A 9 -18.50 -2.55 23.14
C PRO A 9 -18.44 -4.07 22.95
N ASP A 10 -19.33 -4.59 22.10
CA ASP A 10 -19.42 -6.02 21.81
C ASP A 10 -18.12 -6.49 21.14
N LEU A 11 -17.29 -7.18 21.92
CA LEU A 11 -16.00 -7.70 21.49
C LEU A 11 -16.14 -8.61 20.26
N ARG A 12 -17.28 -9.29 20.06
CA ARG A 12 -17.50 -10.12 18.87
C ARG A 12 -17.70 -9.28 17.63
N GLN A 13 -18.44 -8.18 17.72
CA GLN A 13 -18.60 -7.25 16.58
C GLN A 13 -17.28 -6.55 16.25
N LEU A 14 -16.50 -6.16 17.26
CA LEU A 14 -15.16 -5.61 17.04
C LEU A 14 -14.24 -6.62 16.35
N ASN A 15 -14.25 -7.88 16.80
CA ASN A 15 -13.41 -8.93 16.23
C ASN A 15 -13.82 -9.29 14.80
N GLN A 16 -15.13 -9.34 14.52
CA GLN A 16 -15.65 -9.53 13.15
C GLN A 16 -15.27 -8.36 12.23
N ARG A 17 -15.38 -7.11 12.70
CA ARG A 17 -14.92 -5.94 11.94
C ARG A 17 -13.42 -6.01 11.68
N LEU A 18 -12.61 -6.32 12.69
CA LEU A 18 -11.16 -6.47 12.54
C LEU A 18 -10.80 -7.56 11.52
N ALA A 19 -11.47 -8.72 11.59
CA ALA A 19 -11.27 -9.80 10.64
C ALA A 19 -11.64 -9.41 9.20
N LEU A 20 -12.78 -8.71 9.01
CA LEU A 20 -13.19 -8.20 7.70
C LEU A 20 -12.22 -7.14 7.16
N HIS A 21 -11.69 -6.28 8.04
CA HIS A 21 -10.65 -5.32 7.67
C HIS A 21 -9.34 -6.04 7.29
N GLY A 22 -8.93 -7.06 8.04
CA GLY A 22 -7.75 -7.87 7.76
C GLY A 22 -7.81 -8.61 6.42
N VAL A 23 -8.94 -9.25 6.09
CA VAL A 23 -9.13 -9.94 4.80
C VAL A 23 -9.06 -8.96 3.62
N ARG A 24 -9.67 -7.77 3.76
CA ARG A 24 -9.63 -6.73 2.72
C ARG A 24 -8.24 -6.15 2.52
N VAL A 25 -7.48 -6.03 3.60
CA VAL A 25 -6.09 -5.58 3.58
C VAL A 25 -5.18 -6.62 2.92
N GLN A 26 -5.33 -7.90 3.26
CA GLN A 26 -4.53 -8.96 2.62
C GLN A 26 -4.82 -9.06 1.12
N ALA A 27 -6.10 -9.08 0.73
CA ALA A 27 -6.49 -9.10 -0.69
C ALA A 27 -5.99 -7.86 -1.45
N PHE A 28 -5.86 -6.72 -0.77
CA PHE A 28 -5.25 -5.52 -1.33
C PHE A 28 -3.75 -5.69 -1.58
N LEU A 29 -2.99 -6.18 -0.59
CA LEU A 29 -1.55 -6.43 -0.74
C LEU A 29 -1.27 -7.49 -1.82
N ASP A 30 -2.07 -8.56 -1.86
CA ASP A 30 -1.97 -9.59 -2.90
C ASP A 30 -2.22 -8.99 -4.30
N GLY A 31 -3.17 -8.05 -4.41
CA GLY A 31 -3.46 -7.31 -5.65
C GLY A 31 -2.42 -6.24 -6.02
N LEU A 32 -1.59 -5.81 -5.07
CA LEU A 32 -0.58 -4.77 -5.28
C LEU A 32 0.72 -5.34 -5.87
N THR A 33 1.06 -6.58 -5.51
CA THR A 33 2.22 -7.30 -6.05
C THR A 33 2.31 -7.27 -7.58
N PRO A 34 1.30 -7.71 -8.36
CA PRO A 34 1.38 -7.67 -9.82
C PRO A 34 1.46 -6.25 -10.40
N ARG A 35 0.99 -5.22 -9.66
CA ARG A 35 1.10 -3.82 -10.08
C ARG A 35 2.51 -3.28 -9.88
N LEU A 36 3.19 -3.70 -8.82
CA LEU A 36 4.60 -3.37 -8.62
C LEU A 36 5.47 -4.04 -9.67
N ASP A 37 5.19 -5.29 -10.05
CA ASP A 37 5.89 -5.96 -11.15
C ASP A 37 5.70 -5.23 -12.49
N GLN A 38 4.46 -4.81 -12.78
CA GLN A 38 4.14 -3.99 -13.96
C GLN A 38 4.92 -2.66 -13.95
N LEU A 39 5.03 -2.02 -12.79
CA LEU A 39 5.79 -0.78 -12.63
C LEU A 39 7.29 -0.99 -12.89
N VAL A 40 7.88 -2.04 -12.33
CA VAL A 40 9.30 -2.38 -12.55
C VAL A 40 9.55 -2.67 -14.02
N ARG A 41 8.67 -3.42 -14.67
CA ARG A 41 8.76 -3.70 -16.11
C ARG A 41 8.65 -2.44 -16.95
N ALA A 42 7.72 -1.54 -16.63
CA ALA A 42 7.58 -0.26 -17.33
C ALA A 42 8.84 0.61 -17.21
N VAL A 43 9.52 0.61 -16.06
CA VAL A 43 10.82 1.27 -15.89
C VAL A 43 11.89 0.62 -16.76
N ALA A 44 11.96 -0.71 -16.79
CA ALA A 44 12.93 -1.45 -17.60
C ALA A 44 12.75 -1.22 -19.11
N GLU A 45 11.50 -1.05 -19.55
CA GLU A 45 11.13 -0.72 -20.93
C GLU A 45 11.27 0.78 -21.26
N GLY A 46 11.61 1.62 -20.27
CA GLY A 46 11.73 3.07 -20.43
C GLY A 46 10.39 3.79 -20.67
N ASN A 47 9.27 3.13 -20.39
CA ASN A 47 7.93 3.63 -20.67
C ASN A 47 7.43 4.54 -19.55
N MET A 48 7.86 5.81 -19.55
CA MET A 48 7.52 6.78 -18.49
C MET A 48 6.03 7.08 -18.37
N ALA A 49 5.28 6.98 -19.46
CA ALA A 49 3.82 7.11 -19.42
C ALA A 49 3.18 6.00 -18.57
N GLU A 50 3.65 4.76 -18.75
CA GLU A 50 3.17 3.62 -17.97
C GLU A 50 3.64 3.66 -16.51
N VAL A 51 4.88 4.11 -16.28
CA VAL A 51 5.39 4.36 -14.92
C VAL A 51 4.49 5.36 -14.19
N GLY A 52 4.16 6.49 -14.82
CA GLY A 52 3.28 7.50 -14.24
C GLY A 52 1.88 6.96 -13.93
N ARG A 53 1.25 6.26 -14.90
CA ARG A 53 -0.09 5.67 -14.71
C ARG A 53 -0.12 4.64 -13.58
N THR A 54 0.87 3.74 -13.56
CA THR A 54 0.92 2.63 -12.61
C THR A 54 1.24 3.12 -11.21
N SER A 55 2.20 4.05 -11.07
CA SER A 55 2.54 4.67 -9.78
C SER A 55 1.40 5.51 -9.21
N HIS A 56 0.66 6.26 -10.04
CA HIS A 56 -0.53 6.98 -9.62
C HIS A 56 -1.64 6.04 -9.12
N PHE A 57 -1.87 4.92 -9.81
CA PHE A 57 -2.81 3.90 -9.36
C PHE A 57 -2.41 3.34 -7.99
N ILE A 58 -1.15 2.94 -7.83
CA ILE A 58 -0.61 2.43 -6.56
C ILE A 58 -0.76 3.48 -5.44
N HIS A 59 -0.44 4.74 -5.71
CA HIS A 59 -0.59 5.83 -4.75
C HIS A 59 -2.04 5.94 -4.25
N ARG A 60 -3.02 6.03 -5.16
CA ARG A 60 -4.45 6.12 -4.80
C ARG A 60 -4.94 4.92 -4.02
N CYS A 61 -4.49 3.74 -4.41
CA CYS A 61 -4.75 2.52 -3.69
C CYS A 61 -4.22 2.59 -2.25
N CYS A 62 -2.92 2.85 -2.07
CA CYS A 62 -2.31 2.92 -0.74
C CYS A 62 -2.93 3.99 0.16
N ASP A 63 -3.28 5.16 -0.41
CA ASP A 63 -3.97 6.25 0.29
C ASP A 63 -5.35 5.82 0.84
N VAL A 64 -6.15 5.12 0.02
CA VAL A 64 -7.49 4.62 0.42
C VAL A 64 -7.41 3.55 1.51
N TYR A 65 -6.37 2.72 1.50
CA TYR A 65 -6.19 1.64 2.48
C TYR A 65 -5.37 2.05 3.72
N GLY A 66 -4.93 3.31 3.83
CA GLY A 66 -4.20 3.84 4.99
C GLY A 66 -2.72 3.45 5.05
N TYR A 67 -2.11 3.15 3.90
CA TYR A 67 -0.69 2.84 3.78
C TYR A 67 0.11 4.09 3.41
N ASP A 68 0.19 5.04 4.33
CA ASP A 68 0.71 6.39 4.07
C ASP A 68 2.15 6.38 3.53
N ASP A 69 3.06 5.58 4.11
CA ASP A 69 4.46 5.53 3.66
C ASP A 69 4.60 4.97 2.22
N LEU A 70 3.77 3.98 1.88
CA LEU A 70 3.69 3.43 0.52
C LEU A 70 3.06 4.43 -0.45
N ALA A 71 2.01 5.13 -0.03
CA ALA A 71 1.34 6.15 -0.82
C ALA A 71 2.31 7.30 -1.15
N VAL A 72 3.10 7.76 -0.18
CA VAL A 72 4.13 8.79 -0.37
C VAL A 72 5.17 8.33 -1.40
N LYS A 73 5.74 7.12 -1.25
CA LYS A 73 6.76 6.61 -2.18
C LYS A 73 6.21 6.41 -3.59
N ALA A 74 4.97 5.94 -3.73
CA ALA A 74 4.32 5.82 -5.04
C ALA A 74 4.06 7.20 -5.66
N GLY A 75 3.68 8.18 -4.84
CA GLY A 75 3.55 9.58 -5.25
C GLY A 75 4.88 10.17 -5.75
N GLU A 76 6.00 9.89 -5.07
CA GLU A 76 7.32 10.31 -5.52
C GLU A 76 7.72 9.74 -6.88
N VAL A 77 7.38 8.48 -7.16
CA VAL A 77 7.61 7.86 -8.48
C VAL A 77 6.75 8.54 -9.53
N CYS A 78 5.48 8.81 -9.23
CA CYS A 78 4.56 9.50 -10.14
C CYS A 78 5.06 10.91 -10.47
N GLN A 79 5.53 11.65 -9.46
CA GLN A 79 6.08 13.00 -9.65
C GLN A 79 7.36 12.96 -10.48
N ALA A 80 8.29 12.04 -10.20
CA ALA A 80 9.53 11.90 -10.97
C ALA A 80 9.25 11.55 -12.45
N ALA A 81 8.26 10.70 -12.70
CA ALA A 81 7.82 10.39 -14.07
C ALA A 81 7.19 11.60 -14.77
N ALA A 82 6.34 12.36 -14.07
CA ALA A 82 5.70 13.57 -14.60
C ALA A 82 6.70 14.72 -14.83
N ALA A 83 7.75 14.81 -14.00
CA ALA A 83 8.83 15.79 -14.13
C ALA A 83 9.87 15.41 -15.21
N CYS A 84 9.66 14.30 -15.94
CA CYS A 84 10.59 13.79 -16.94
C CYS A 84 12.01 13.60 -16.38
N GLU A 85 12.12 13.16 -15.12
CA GLU A 85 13.42 12.85 -14.53
C GLU A 85 14.10 11.67 -15.25
N SER A 86 15.41 11.52 -15.04
CA SER A 86 16.16 10.43 -15.66
C SER A 86 15.69 9.06 -15.17
N MET A 87 15.79 8.05 -16.04
CA MET A 87 15.43 6.66 -15.70
C MET A 87 16.14 6.15 -14.44
N GLU A 88 17.38 6.60 -14.19
CA GLU A 88 18.13 6.22 -13.01
C GLU A 88 17.47 6.73 -11.72
N VAL A 89 16.98 7.98 -11.72
CA VAL A 89 16.31 8.55 -10.54
C VAL A 89 14.96 7.88 -10.32
N VAL A 90 14.18 7.69 -11.40
CA VAL A 90 12.90 6.98 -11.37
C VAL A 90 13.09 5.54 -10.86
N GLY A 91 14.08 4.82 -11.39
CA GLY A 91 14.40 3.45 -10.99
C GLY A 91 14.78 3.34 -9.51
N ARG A 92 15.61 4.26 -8.99
CA ARG A 92 15.92 4.30 -7.54
C ARG A 92 14.68 4.50 -6.68
N LYS A 93 13.75 5.36 -7.10
CA LYS A 93 12.48 5.60 -6.39
C LYS A 93 11.58 4.37 -6.43
N VAL A 94 11.52 3.66 -7.56
CA VAL A 94 10.78 2.39 -7.68
C VAL A 94 11.37 1.30 -6.79
N VAL A 95 12.69 1.16 -6.72
CA VAL A 95 13.34 0.20 -5.80
C VAL A 95 13.00 0.51 -4.35
N ARG A 96 12.97 1.79 -3.95
CA ARG A 96 12.56 2.21 -2.59
C ARG A 96 11.10 1.87 -2.30
N LEU A 97 10.21 2.04 -3.29
CA LEU A 97 8.80 1.68 -3.19
C LEU A 97 8.62 0.16 -3.00
N VAL A 98 9.27 -0.65 -3.84
CA VAL A 98 9.22 -2.12 -3.73
C VAL A 98 9.78 -2.60 -2.39
N GLY A 99 10.90 -2.02 -1.94
CA GLY A 99 11.46 -2.36 -0.63
C GLY A 99 10.54 -1.97 0.54
N ALA A 100 9.78 -0.89 0.43
CA ALA A 100 8.80 -0.50 1.45
C ALA A 100 7.58 -1.43 1.46
N PHE A 101 7.14 -1.89 0.27
CA PHE A 101 6.11 -2.90 0.16
C PHE A 101 6.52 -4.21 0.82
N GLY A 102 7.72 -4.72 0.55
CA GLY A 102 8.25 -5.94 1.18
C GLY A 102 8.19 -5.88 2.70
N ARG A 103 8.68 -4.80 3.31
CA ARG A 103 8.63 -4.60 4.77
C ARG A 103 7.21 -4.54 5.33
N THR A 104 6.29 -3.95 4.57
CA THR A 104 4.88 -3.85 4.97
C THR A 104 4.18 -5.22 4.94
N SER A 105 4.51 -6.04 3.93
CA SER A 105 3.99 -7.40 3.80
C SER A 105 4.59 -8.36 4.86
N GLU A 106 5.85 -8.21 5.22
CA GLU A 106 6.51 -8.99 6.28
C GLU A 106 6.02 -8.59 7.69
N GLY A 107 5.78 -7.30 7.93
CA GLY A 107 5.25 -6.80 9.21
C GLY A 107 3.85 -7.30 9.57
N GLY A 108 3.06 -7.74 8.58
CA GLY A 108 1.76 -8.36 8.79
C GLY A 108 1.82 -9.79 9.36
N GLN A 109 2.94 -10.51 9.20
CA GLN A 109 3.07 -11.88 9.69
C GLN A 109 3.50 -11.99 11.17
N VAL A 110 3.98 -10.91 11.80
CA VAL A 110 4.59 -10.98 13.14
C VAL A 110 3.59 -10.86 14.31
N THR A 111 2.32 -10.49 14.06
CA THR A 111 1.36 -10.18 15.13
C THR A 111 0.27 -11.24 15.36
N MET A 112 0.57 -12.53 15.10
CA MET A 112 -0.35 -13.65 15.39
C MET A 112 0.36 -14.87 16.00
N ALA A 113 1.40 -14.61 16.80
CA ALA A 113 2.03 -15.63 17.64
C ALA A 113 2.16 -15.08 19.07
N THR A 114 1.11 -15.17 19.87
CA THR A 114 1.17 -15.23 21.34
C THR A 114 -0.15 -15.72 21.90
#